data_AF-A0A957GME7-F1
#
_entry.id   AF-A0A957GME7-F1
#
_cell.length_a   1.000
_cell.length_b   1.000
_cell.length_c   1.000
_cell.angle_alpha   90.00
_cell.angle_beta   90.00
_cell.angle_gamma   90.00
#
_symmetry.space_group_name_H-M   'P 1'
#
loop_
_entity.id
_entity.type
_entity.pdbx_description
1 polymer ?
#
loop_
_entity_poly.entity_id
_entity_poly.type
_entity_poly.pdbx_seq_one_letter_code
_entity_poly.pdbx_strand_id
1 'polypeptide(L)'
;MGLTLGALSLAGEREKGTLLYLLAQPITQVELLLGKFIGLALALMAAIALGFGLTGLLIGVNGGGAQVTTYLGLLLLTCLLVLVSLSLGFLLSALVQRGATAVGLALFLWLGLTIFGDLGLMGTALILRLDVGQLFALALINPLQLFKITAVFNIRQNLELLGPAGIYAIRTYGSQLLPLLIGLLTLWVILPFLAAIQLFKRKGVL
;
A
#
# COMPACT_ATOMS: atom_id res chain seq x y z
N MET A 1 4.00 8.39 3.61
CA MET A 1 5.48 8.29 3.52
C MET A 1 5.92 7.45 2.32
N GLY A 2 5.55 6.17 2.21
CA GLY A 2 5.96 5.34 1.05
C GLY A 2 5.57 5.90 -0.32
N LEU A 3 4.35 6.44 -0.46
CA LEU A 3 3.84 6.99 -1.71
C LEU A 3 4.64 8.21 -2.20
N THR A 4 4.92 9.16 -1.31
CA THR A 4 5.67 10.39 -1.65
C THR A 4 7.13 10.10 -1.95
N LEU A 5 7.75 9.17 -1.21
CA LEU A 5 9.12 8.73 -1.46
C LEU A 5 9.24 7.99 -2.81
N GLY A 6 8.30 7.08 -3.10
CA GLY A 6 8.23 6.41 -4.40
C GLY A 6 8.05 7.42 -5.54
N ALA A 7 7.16 8.40 -5.35
CA ALA A 7 6.89 9.45 -6.35
C ALA A 7 8.10 10.34 -6.65
N LEU A 8 8.96 10.62 -5.67
CA LEU A 8 10.18 11.40 -5.88
C LEU A 8 11.33 10.59 -6.48
N SER A 9 11.31 9.27 -6.36
CA SER A 9 12.46 8.40 -6.65
C SER A 9 12.95 8.46 -8.11
N LEU A 10 12.04 8.58 -9.09
CA LEU A 10 12.38 8.70 -10.52
C LEU A 10 12.22 10.13 -11.01
N ALA A 11 11.05 10.74 -10.78
CA ALA A 11 10.74 12.09 -11.25
C ALA A 11 11.69 13.14 -10.68
N GLY A 12 12.08 13.02 -9.41
CA GLY A 12 13.05 13.95 -8.80
C GLY A 12 14.47 13.81 -9.37
N GLU A 13 14.87 12.61 -9.79
CA GLU A 13 16.19 12.36 -10.39
C GLU A 13 16.22 12.67 -11.88
N ARG A 14 15.09 12.48 -12.59
CA ARG A 14 14.90 12.96 -13.96
C ARG A 14 15.04 14.47 -14.02
N GLU A 15 14.37 15.19 -13.12
CA GLU A 15 14.43 16.64 -13.03
C GLU A 15 15.84 17.16 -12.75
N LYS A 16 16.62 16.45 -11.93
CA LYS A 16 18.02 16.79 -11.63
C LYS A 16 19.03 16.32 -12.68
N GLY A 17 18.59 15.57 -13.70
CA GLY A 17 19.46 14.96 -14.71
C GLY A 17 20.35 13.82 -14.21
N THR A 18 20.28 13.46 -12.92
CA THR A 18 21.11 12.40 -12.31
C THR A 18 20.79 11.02 -12.87
N LEU A 19 19.55 10.81 -13.34
CA LEU A 19 19.14 9.54 -13.94
C LEU A 19 19.94 9.20 -15.23
N LEU A 20 20.30 10.22 -16.02
CA LEU A 20 21.08 10.04 -17.24
C LEU A 20 22.49 9.53 -16.94
N TYR A 21 23.11 10.04 -15.87
CA TYR A 21 24.44 9.60 -15.44
C TYR A 21 24.44 8.15 -14.97
N LEU A 22 23.39 7.71 -14.27
CA LEU A 22 23.27 6.32 -13.83
C LEU A 22 23.12 5.38 -15.04
N LEU A 23 22.32 5.75 -16.03
CA LEU A 23 22.09 4.92 -17.22
C LEU A 23 23.24 4.97 -18.24
N ALA A 24 24.22 5.86 -18.06
CA ALA A 24 25.48 5.82 -18.80
C ALA A 24 26.41 4.69 -18.30
N GLN A 25 26.17 4.17 -17.09
CA GLN A 25 26.84 2.97 -16.59
C GLN A 25 26.19 1.72 -17.21
N PRO A 26 26.89 0.58 -17.28
CA PRO A 26 26.37 -0.66 -17.87
C PRO A 26 25.34 -1.34 -16.95
N ILE A 27 24.27 -0.64 -16.61
CA ILE A 27 23.16 -1.11 -15.77
C ILE A 27 21.86 -1.07 -16.58
N THR A 28 21.04 -2.11 -16.43
CA THR A 28 19.74 -2.12 -17.10
C THR A 28 18.74 -1.24 -16.35
N GLN A 29 17.77 -0.70 -17.08
CA GLN A 29 16.65 0.07 -16.50
C GLN A 29 15.87 -0.71 -15.44
N VAL A 30 15.78 -2.03 -15.59
CA VAL A 30 15.06 -2.91 -14.66
C VAL A 30 15.86 -3.11 -13.38
N GLU A 31 17.18 -3.35 -13.47
CA GLU A 31 18.06 -3.47 -12.31
C GLU A 31 18.08 -2.18 -11.49
N LEU A 32 18.12 -1.02 -12.15
CA LEU A 32 18.06 0.28 -11.47
C LEU A 32 16.75 0.45 -10.70
N LEU A 33 15.61 0.11 -11.32
CA LEU A 33 14.29 0.20 -10.67
C LEU A 33 14.14 -0.78 -9.51
N LEU A 34 14.54 -2.05 -9.71
CA LEU A 34 14.49 -3.07 -8.68
C LEU A 34 15.39 -2.73 -7.50
N GLY A 35 16.62 -2.30 -7.75
CA GLY A 35 17.56 -1.89 -6.72
C GLY A 35 17.02 -0.72 -5.88
N LYS A 36 16.46 0.30 -6.54
CA LYS A 36 15.80 1.43 -5.85
C LYS A 36 14.59 0.99 -5.03
N PHE A 37 13.73 0.16 -5.62
CA PHE A 37 12.53 -0.32 -4.94
C PHE A 37 12.88 -1.14 -3.70
N ILE A 38 13.80 -2.10 -3.82
CA ILE A 38 14.26 -2.95 -2.71
C ILE A 38 14.97 -2.10 -1.65
N GLY A 39 15.85 -1.18 -2.04
CA GLY A 39 16.55 -0.30 -1.10
C GLY A 39 15.59 0.58 -0.29
N LEU A 40 14.63 1.23 -0.96
CA LEU A 40 13.61 2.04 -0.28
C LEU A 40 12.65 1.18 0.55
N ALA A 41 12.26 0.02 0.05
CA ALA A 41 11.43 -0.94 0.78
C ALA A 41 12.11 -1.39 2.08
N LEU A 42 13.38 -1.79 2.03
CA LEU A 42 14.15 -2.20 3.20
C LEU A 42 14.30 -1.06 4.20
N ALA A 43 14.62 0.15 3.74
CA ALA A 43 14.73 1.32 4.61
C ALA A 43 13.41 1.62 5.33
N LEU A 44 12.29 1.57 4.61
CA LEU A 44 10.96 1.80 5.18
C LEU A 44 10.53 0.69 6.14
N MET A 45 10.77 -0.58 5.77
CA MET A 45 10.47 -1.72 6.63
C MET A 45 11.32 -1.68 7.90
N ALA A 46 12.60 -1.30 7.81
CA ALA A 46 13.45 -1.12 8.98
C ALA A 46 12.91 0.00 9.91
N ALA A 47 12.51 1.14 9.35
CA ALA A 47 11.92 2.23 10.13
C ALA A 47 10.63 1.79 10.86
N ILE A 48 9.77 1.04 10.18
CA ILE A 48 8.53 0.49 10.75
C ILE A 48 8.85 -0.55 11.82
N ALA A 49 9.78 -1.46 11.54
CA ALA A 49 10.21 -2.50 12.47
C ALA A 49 10.84 -1.89 13.73
N LEU A 50 11.55 -0.77 13.63
CA LEU A 50 12.04 -0.03 14.78
C LEU A 50 10.89 0.59 15.58
N GLY A 51 9.95 1.28 14.91
CA GLY A 51 8.80 1.89 15.57
C GLY A 51 7.93 0.86 16.31
N PHE A 52 7.54 -0.21 15.61
CA PHE A 52 6.81 -1.33 16.20
C PHE A 52 7.66 -2.13 17.18
N GLY A 53 8.97 -2.25 16.98
CA GLY A 53 9.87 -2.95 17.90
C GLY A 53 9.89 -2.28 19.26
N LEU A 54 10.03 -0.94 19.29
CA LEU A 54 9.99 -0.15 20.52
C LEU A 54 8.64 -0.30 21.23
N THR A 55 7.53 -0.14 20.52
CA THR A 55 6.19 -0.31 21.11
C THR A 55 5.95 -1.76 21.57
N GLY A 56 6.45 -2.74 20.83
CA GLY A 56 6.35 -4.15 21.17
C GLY A 56 7.10 -4.52 22.45
N LEU A 57 8.29 -3.94 22.65
CA LEU A 57 9.05 -4.10 23.90
C LEU A 57 8.30 -3.50 25.09
N LEU A 58 7.75 -2.29 24.95
CA LEU A 58 6.97 -1.64 26.01
C LEU A 58 5.73 -2.46 26.39
N ILE A 59 5.02 -3.01 25.39
CA ILE A 59 3.87 -3.90 25.62
C ILE A 59 4.32 -5.21 26.27
N GLY A 60 5.46 -5.77 25.88
CA GLY A 60 6.01 -6.99 26.47
C GLY A 60 6.33 -6.83 27.95
N VAL A 61 6.90 -5.69 28.35
CA VAL A 61 7.24 -5.39 29.75
C VAL A 61 5.99 -5.08 30.59
N ASN A 62 5.02 -4.34 30.05
CA ASN A 62 3.87 -3.84 30.83
C ASN A 62 2.59 -4.69 30.72
N GLY A 63 2.43 -5.50 29.67
CA GLY A 63 1.15 -6.05 29.24
C GLY A 63 1.04 -7.59 29.20
N GLY A 64 2.05 -8.32 29.69
CA GLY A 64 1.93 -9.78 29.89
C GLY A 64 1.94 -10.66 28.62
N GLY A 65 2.44 -10.17 27.48
CA GLY A 65 2.76 -11.00 26.31
C GLY A 65 1.58 -11.65 25.57
N ALA A 66 0.33 -11.35 25.92
CA ALA A 66 -0.82 -12.15 25.52
C ALA A 66 -1.21 -12.12 24.01
N GLN A 67 -0.58 -11.33 23.14
CA GLN A 67 -1.00 -11.17 21.73
C GLN A 67 0.16 -10.93 20.74
N VAL A 68 1.30 -11.59 20.94
CA VAL A 68 2.48 -11.45 20.05
C VAL A 68 2.15 -11.77 18.58
N THR A 69 1.33 -12.79 18.34
CA THR A 69 0.94 -13.21 16.98
C THR A 69 0.12 -12.15 16.25
N THR A 70 -0.86 -11.56 16.92
CA THR A 70 -1.66 -10.43 16.40
C THR A 70 -0.78 -9.21 16.15
N TYR A 71 0.15 -8.91 17.06
CA TYR A 71 1.06 -7.79 16.91
C TYR A 71 1.98 -7.95 15.69
N LEU A 72 2.58 -9.13 15.53
CA LEU A 72 3.40 -9.47 14.37
C LEU A 72 2.57 -9.49 13.07
N GLY A 73 1.33 -9.96 13.11
CA GLY A 73 0.40 -9.88 12.00
C GLY A 73 0.16 -8.44 11.55
N LEU A 74 -0.07 -7.53 12.50
CA LEU A 74 -0.25 -6.11 12.22
C LEU A 74 1.03 -5.44 11.67
N LEU A 75 2.19 -5.80 12.21
CA LEU A 75 3.50 -5.36 11.67
C LEU A 75 3.63 -5.75 10.19
N LEU A 76 3.42 -7.03 9.87
CA LEU A 76 3.54 -7.55 8.51
C LEU A 76 2.54 -6.89 7.56
N LEU A 77 1.28 -6.71 7.98
CA LEU A 77 0.27 -5.99 7.20
C LEU A 77 0.68 -4.53 6.96
N THR A 78 1.28 -3.88 7.96
CA THR A 78 1.75 -2.49 7.84
C THR A 78 2.91 -2.40 6.84
N CYS A 79 3.86 -3.34 6.90
CA CYS A 79 4.93 -3.44 5.90
C CYS A 79 4.35 -3.65 4.50
N LEU A 80 3.36 -4.52 4.34
CA LEU A 80 2.71 -4.78 3.04
C LEU A 80 2.03 -3.52 2.51
N LEU A 81 1.30 -2.76 3.34
CA LEU A 81 0.69 -1.50 2.93
C LEU A 81 1.72 -0.46 2.49
N VAL A 82 2.87 -0.43 3.14
CA VAL A 82 3.97 0.47 2.77
C VAL A 82 4.56 0.08 1.42
N LEU A 83 4.69 -1.21 1.12
CA LEU A 83 5.08 -1.68 -0.22
C LEU A 83 4.05 -1.30 -1.28
N VAL A 84 2.74 -1.43 -0.99
CA VAL A 84 1.68 -0.99 -1.90
C VAL A 84 1.80 0.51 -2.18
N SER A 85 1.95 1.30 -1.12
CA SER A 85 2.11 2.75 -1.24
C SER A 85 3.37 3.12 -2.03
N LEU A 86 4.49 2.43 -1.78
CA LEU A 86 5.73 2.64 -2.52
C LEU A 86 5.56 2.31 -4.01
N SER A 87 4.96 1.16 -4.32
CA SER A 87 4.68 0.69 -5.68
C SER A 87 3.83 1.68 -6.49
N LEU A 88 2.75 2.19 -5.88
CA LEU A 88 1.93 3.27 -6.46
C LEU A 88 2.73 4.56 -6.67
N GLY A 89 3.62 4.89 -5.75
CA GLY A 89 4.50 6.05 -5.86
C GLY A 89 5.44 5.93 -7.06
N PHE A 90 6.06 4.76 -7.24
CA PHE A 90 6.89 4.46 -8.41
C PHE A 90 6.11 4.55 -9.73
N LEU A 91 4.86 4.05 -9.74
CA LEU A 91 3.99 4.18 -10.91
C LEU A 91 3.75 5.65 -11.29
N LEU A 92 3.40 6.49 -10.31
CA LEU A 92 3.22 7.94 -10.54
C LEU A 92 4.53 8.61 -10.99
N SER A 93 5.65 8.23 -10.39
CA SER A 93 6.99 8.72 -10.75
C SER A 93 7.38 8.36 -12.18
N ALA A 94 6.98 7.19 -12.66
CA ALA A 94 7.21 6.76 -14.05
C ALA A 94 6.35 7.55 -15.05
N LEU A 95 5.15 7.98 -14.64
CA LEU A 95 4.21 8.72 -15.47
C LEU A 95 4.61 10.19 -15.68
N VAL A 96 5.27 10.81 -14.70
CA VAL A 96 5.55 12.25 -14.66
C VAL A 96 7.05 12.54 -14.75
N GLN A 97 7.43 13.66 -15.36
CA GLN A 97 8.83 14.09 -15.48
C GLN A 97 9.30 14.99 -14.32
N ARG A 98 8.41 15.84 -13.77
CA ARG A 98 8.75 16.78 -12.69
C ARG A 98 8.47 16.18 -11.31
N GLY A 99 9.42 16.29 -10.39
CA GLY A 99 9.31 15.78 -9.03
C GLY A 99 8.19 16.45 -8.24
N ALA A 100 8.04 17.77 -8.36
CA ALA A 100 6.96 18.51 -7.69
C ALA A 100 5.57 18.03 -8.13
N THR A 101 5.37 17.78 -9.43
CA THR A 101 4.11 17.26 -9.97
C THR A 101 3.85 15.82 -9.51
N ALA A 102 4.89 14.98 -9.44
CA ALA A 102 4.76 13.61 -8.93
C ALA A 102 4.33 13.59 -7.46
N VAL A 103 4.90 14.46 -6.61
CA VAL A 103 4.48 14.60 -5.21
C VAL A 103 3.04 15.10 -5.11
N GLY A 104 2.66 16.10 -5.91
CA GLY A 104 1.29 16.60 -5.96
C GLY A 104 0.29 15.49 -6.30
N LEU A 105 0.55 14.72 -7.36
CA LEU A 105 -0.29 13.57 -7.73
C LEU A 105 -0.31 12.47 -6.65
N ALA A 106 0.82 12.23 -5.98
CA ALA A 106 0.85 11.29 -4.86
C ALA A 106 -0.08 11.75 -3.72
N LEU A 107 -0.07 13.03 -3.37
CA LEU A 107 -0.96 13.57 -2.36
C LEU A 107 -2.43 13.47 -2.78
N PHE A 108 -2.76 13.81 -4.03
CA PHE A 108 -4.12 13.66 -4.56
C PHE A 108 -4.58 12.20 -4.59
N LEU A 109 -3.71 11.28 -5.00
CA LEU A 109 -4.02 9.85 -5.01
C LEU A 109 -4.27 9.35 -3.59
N TRP A 110 -3.42 9.72 -2.63
CA TRP A 110 -3.59 9.35 -1.24
C TRP A 110 -4.89 9.91 -0.64
N LEU A 111 -5.21 11.18 -0.91
CA LEU A 111 -6.47 11.80 -0.49
C LEU A 111 -7.65 11.10 -1.14
N GLY A 112 -7.60 10.80 -2.43
CA GLY A 112 -8.63 10.05 -3.14
C GLY A 112 -8.86 8.69 -2.49
N LEU A 113 -7.80 7.91 -2.26
CA LEU A 113 -7.91 6.61 -1.60
C LEU A 113 -8.50 6.73 -0.19
N THR A 114 -8.15 7.77 0.57
CA THR A 114 -8.68 7.95 1.93
C THR A 114 -10.15 8.36 1.89
N ILE A 115 -10.48 9.42 1.14
CA ILE A 115 -11.82 10.00 1.09
C ILE A 115 -12.81 9.06 0.41
N PHE A 116 -12.47 8.50 -0.76
CA PHE A 116 -13.35 7.57 -1.45
C PHE A 116 -13.50 6.24 -0.70
N GLY A 117 -12.48 5.83 0.07
CA GLY A 117 -12.55 4.64 0.91
C GLY A 117 -13.54 4.79 2.06
N ASP A 118 -13.50 5.88 2.81
CA ASP A 118 -14.38 6.06 3.97
C ASP A 118 -15.70 6.74 3.57
N LEU A 119 -15.63 7.99 3.11
CA LEU A 119 -16.79 8.82 2.80
C LEU A 119 -17.44 8.45 1.46
N GLY A 120 -16.64 8.07 0.47
CA GLY A 120 -17.14 7.65 -0.85
C GLY A 120 -17.97 6.38 -0.77
N LEU A 121 -17.52 5.37 -0.03
CA LEU A 121 -18.30 4.15 0.21
C LEU A 121 -19.59 4.47 0.98
N MET A 122 -19.53 5.30 2.02
CA MET A 122 -20.73 5.68 2.78
C MET A 122 -21.73 6.47 1.91
N GLY A 123 -21.26 7.42 1.12
CA GLY A 123 -22.10 8.24 0.24
C GLY A 123 -22.73 7.42 -0.89
N THR A 124 -21.95 6.55 -1.54
CA THR A 124 -22.47 5.66 -2.60
C THR A 124 -23.44 4.63 -2.05
N ALA A 125 -23.21 4.08 -0.86
CA ALA A 125 -24.16 3.21 -0.16
C ALA A 125 -25.52 3.88 0.03
N LEU A 126 -25.52 5.13 0.48
CA LEU A 126 -26.74 5.87 0.77
C LEU A 126 -27.52 6.29 -0.49
N ILE A 127 -26.80 6.74 -1.53
CA ILE A 127 -27.42 7.24 -2.77
C ILE A 127 -27.92 6.07 -3.63
N LEU A 128 -27.08 5.06 -3.84
CA LEU A 128 -27.36 3.96 -4.78
C LEU A 128 -28.06 2.77 -4.10
N ARG A 129 -28.27 2.83 -2.77
CA ARG A 129 -28.86 1.74 -1.96
C ARG A 129 -28.20 0.39 -2.26
N LEU A 130 -26.87 0.40 -2.35
CA LEU A 130 -26.08 -0.77 -2.73
C LEU A 130 -26.29 -1.90 -1.74
N ASP A 131 -26.33 -3.12 -2.26
CA ASP A 131 -26.36 -4.31 -1.43
C ASP A 131 -25.01 -4.49 -0.71
N VAL A 132 -25.04 -5.19 0.41
CA VAL A 132 -23.90 -5.40 1.31
C VAL A 132 -22.72 -6.04 0.57
N GLY A 133 -22.99 -6.95 -0.37
CA GLY A 133 -21.95 -7.58 -1.20
C GLY A 133 -21.29 -6.61 -2.19
N GLN A 134 -22.06 -5.66 -2.77
CA GLN A 134 -21.52 -4.65 -3.68
C GLN A 134 -20.67 -3.63 -2.94
N LEU A 135 -21.09 -3.23 -1.74
CA LEU A 135 -20.30 -2.36 -0.86
C LEU A 135 -18.98 -3.00 -0.47
N PHE A 136 -19.01 -4.30 -0.14
CA PHE A 136 -17.79 -5.05 0.15
C PHE A 136 -16.88 -5.12 -1.09
N ALA A 137 -17.42 -5.42 -2.28
CA ALA A 137 -16.63 -5.46 -3.51
C ALA A 137 -15.98 -4.10 -3.83
N LEU A 138 -16.70 -2.99 -3.66
CA LEU A 138 -16.14 -1.64 -3.82
C LEU A 138 -15.06 -1.35 -2.78
N ALA A 139 -15.24 -1.81 -1.54
CA ALA A 139 -14.22 -1.69 -0.50
C ALA A 139 -12.94 -2.45 -0.85
N LEU A 140 -13.04 -3.64 -1.46
CA LEU A 140 -11.89 -4.44 -1.86
C LEU A 140 -11.04 -3.80 -2.97
N ILE A 141 -11.60 -2.90 -3.77
CA ILE A 141 -10.84 -2.19 -4.81
C ILE A 141 -9.78 -1.27 -4.19
N ASN A 142 -10.07 -0.71 -3.01
CA ASN A 142 -9.21 0.27 -2.38
C ASN A 142 -8.18 -0.40 -1.45
N PRO A 143 -6.86 -0.27 -1.70
CA PRO A 143 -5.83 -0.90 -0.87
C PRO A 143 -5.81 -0.39 0.59
N LEU A 144 -6.20 0.86 0.85
CA LEU A 144 -6.30 1.36 2.23
C LEU A 144 -7.45 0.68 2.98
N GLN A 145 -8.56 0.46 2.29
CA GLN A 145 -9.72 -0.20 2.86
C GLN A 145 -9.47 -1.70 3.05
N LEU A 146 -8.83 -2.37 2.08
CA LEU A 146 -8.33 -3.74 2.22
C LEU A 146 -7.45 -3.90 3.48
N PHE A 147 -6.47 -3.01 3.67
CA PHE A 147 -5.63 -3.03 4.86
C PHE A 147 -6.44 -2.86 6.15
N LYS A 148 -7.34 -1.88 6.22
CA LYS A 148 -8.20 -1.65 7.40
C LYS A 148 -9.04 -2.87 7.74
N ILE A 149 -9.71 -3.47 6.75
CA ILE A 149 -10.53 -4.68 6.93
C ILE A 149 -9.66 -5.82 7.49
N THR A 150 -8.49 -6.03 6.89
CA THR A 150 -7.58 -7.12 7.30
C THR A 150 -6.99 -6.89 8.69
N ALA A 151 -6.62 -5.66 9.02
CA ALA A 151 -6.08 -5.30 10.33
C ALA A 151 -7.11 -5.50 11.44
N VAL A 152 -8.36 -5.06 11.24
CA VAL A 152 -9.44 -5.27 12.20
C VAL A 152 -9.72 -6.77 12.38
N PHE A 153 -9.73 -7.54 11.28
CA PHE A 153 -9.88 -8.99 11.35
C PHE A 153 -8.79 -9.64 12.20
N ASN A 154 -7.54 -9.23 12.00
CA ASN A 154 -6.39 -9.78 12.71
C ASN A 154 -6.43 -9.50 14.22
N ILE A 155 -6.95 -8.32 14.63
CA ILE A 155 -6.97 -7.88 16.04
C ILE A 155 -8.07 -8.55 16.87
N ARG A 156 -9.28 -8.72 16.32
CA ARG A 156 -10.45 -9.18 17.10
C ARG A 156 -11.04 -10.51 16.62
N GLN A 157 -10.57 -11.06 15.49
CA GLN A 157 -11.19 -12.20 14.78
C GLN A 157 -12.70 -12.05 14.50
N ASN A 158 -13.24 -10.83 14.64
CA ASN A 158 -14.65 -10.54 14.49
C ASN A 158 -14.81 -9.21 13.74
N LEU A 159 -15.49 -9.25 12.58
CA LEU A 159 -15.80 -8.09 11.73
C LEU A 159 -17.14 -7.45 12.08
N GLU A 160 -17.79 -7.79 13.19
CA GLU A 160 -19.02 -7.12 13.64
C GLU A 160 -18.84 -5.59 13.76
N LEU A 161 -17.63 -5.12 14.07
CA LEU A 161 -17.26 -3.70 14.12
C LEU A 161 -17.23 -3.02 12.74
N LEU A 162 -17.16 -3.79 11.64
CA LEU A 162 -17.29 -3.29 10.27
C LEU A 162 -18.77 -3.21 9.82
N GLY A 163 -19.71 -3.57 10.69
CA GLY A 163 -21.13 -3.57 10.39
C GLY A 163 -21.55 -4.71 9.45
N PRO A 164 -22.67 -4.55 8.73
CA PRO A 164 -23.27 -5.61 7.90
C PRO A 164 -22.32 -6.20 6.86
N ALA A 165 -21.44 -5.38 6.26
CA ALA A 165 -20.45 -5.81 5.28
C ALA A 165 -19.41 -6.77 5.86
N GLY A 166 -19.02 -6.55 7.11
CA GLY A 166 -18.11 -7.42 7.84
C GLY A 166 -18.70 -8.80 8.13
N ILE A 167 -19.96 -8.83 8.55
CA ILE A 167 -20.71 -10.07 8.78
C ILE A 167 -20.91 -10.84 7.47
N TYR A 168 -21.26 -10.13 6.39
CA TYR A 168 -21.38 -10.72 5.06
C TYR A 168 -20.08 -11.36 4.61
N ALA A 169 -18.95 -10.69 4.80
CA ALA A 169 -17.65 -11.18 4.38
C ALA A 169 -17.24 -12.46 5.14
N ILE A 170 -17.42 -12.50 6.47
CA ILE A 170 -17.16 -13.70 7.27
C ILE A 170 -18.09 -14.85 6.87
N ARG A 171 -19.39 -14.60 6.69
CA ARG A 171 -20.35 -15.65 6.32
C ARG A 171 -20.11 -16.22 4.93
N THR A 172 -19.69 -15.38 3.98
CA THR A 172 -19.51 -15.77 2.58
C THR A 172 -18.16 -16.44 2.34
N TYR A 173 -17.08 -15.89 2.88
CA TYR A 173 -15.70 -16.33 2.59
C TYR A 173 -15.07 -17.15 3.72
N GLY A 174 -15.59 -17.06 4.95
CA GLY A 174 -15.12 -17.86 6.10
C GLY A 174 -13.60 -17.81 6.29
N SER A 175 -12.98 -18.99 6.28
CA SER A 175 -11.52 -19.15 6.45
C SER A 175 -10.69 -18.67 5.25
N GLN A 176 -11.29 -18.52 4.07
CA GLN A 176 -10.59 -18.06 2.86
C GLN A 176 -10.47 -16.53 2.78
N LEU A 177 -11.15 -15.80 3.66
CA LEU A 177 -11.16 -14.34 3.65
C LEU A 177 -9.75 -13.76 3.87
N LEU A 178 -9.02 -14.27 4.86
CA LEU A 178 -7.67 -13.78 5.19
C LEU A 178 -6.68 -13.95 4.03
N PRO A 179 -6.51 -15.16 3.43
CA PRO A 179 -5.61 -15.33 2.30
C PRO A 179 -6.06 -14.54 1.07
N LEU A 180 -7.37 -14.34 0.86
CA LEU A 180 -7.89 -13.50 -0.22
C LEU A 180 -7.47 -12.04 -0.02
N LEU A 181 -7.65 -11.48 1.17
CA LEU A 181 -7.28 -10.08 1.45
C LEU A 181 -5.77 -9.84 1.33
N ILE A 182 -4.96 -10.76 1.86
CA ILE A 182 -3.49 -10.70 1.71
C ILE A 182 -3.11 -10.83 0.23
N GLY A 183 -3.73 -11.77 -0.50
CA GLY A 183 -3.50 -11.97 -1.93
C GLY A 183 -3.84 -10.73 -2.77
N LEU A 184 -4.92 -10.02 -2.44
CA LEU A 184 -5.26 -8.76 -3.10
C LEU A 184 -4.27 -7.65 -2.77
N LEU A 185 -3.81 -7.56 -1.52
CA LEU A 185 -2.79 -6.56 -1.14
C LEU A 185 -1.45 -6.84 -1.81
N THR A 186 -1.01 -8.09 -1.91
CA THR A 186 0.24 -8.44 -2.62
C THR A 186 0.10 -8.17 -4.12
N LEU A 187 -1.07 -8.42 -4.70
CA LEU A 187 -1.38 -8.06 -6.08
C LEU A 187 -1.32 -6.54 -6.31
N TRP A 188 -1.77 -5.74 -5.33
CA TRP A 188 -1.59 -4.28 -5.33
C TRP A 188 -0.14 -3.81 -5.15
N VAL A 189 0.79 -4.67 -4.70
CA VAL A 189 2.22 -4.38 -4.76
C VAL A 189 2.76 -4.66 -6.16
N ILE A 190 2.43 -5.85 -6.69
CA ILE A 190 3.02 -6.39 -7.92
C ILE A 190 2.51 -5.62 -9.15
N LEU A 191 1.21 -5.40 -9.29
CA LEU A 191 0.63 -4.79 -10.49
C LEU A 191 1.13 -3.36 -10.74
N PRO A 192 1.09 -2.42 -9.78
CA PRO A 192 1.55 -1.05 -10.05
C PRO A 192 3.07 -1.00 -10.29
N PHE A 193 3.84 -1.89 -9.66
CA PHE A 193 5.28 -1.95 -9.84
C PHE A 193 5.66 -2.49 -11.22
N LEU A 194 5.00 -3.56 -11.67
CA LEU A 194 5.17 -4.06 -13.04
C LEU A 194 4.76 -3.03 -14.08
N ALA A 195 3.64 -2.34 -13.85
CA ALA A 195 3.21 -1.23 -14.70
C ALA A 195 4.24 -0.09 -14.73
N ALA A 196 4.86 0.24 -13.59
CA ALA A 196 5.94 1.23 -13.52
C ALA A 196 7.15 0.81 -14.36
N ILE A 197 7.57 -0.46 -14.28
CA ILE A 197 8.66 -1.01 -15.10
C ILE A 197 8.33 -0.92 -16.59
N GLN A 198 7.12 -1.32 -16.99
CA GLN A 198 6.69 -1.28 -18.39
C GLN A 198 6.63 0.14 -18.94
N LEU A 199 6.10 1.08 -18.15
CA LEU A 199 6.05 2.50 -18.52
C LEU A 199 7.43 3.10 -18.64
N PHE A 200 8.34 2.76 -17.73
CA PHE A 200 9.73 3.24 -17.75
C PHE A 200 10.48 2.72 -18.98
N LYS A 201 10.30 1.44 -19.34
CA LYS A 201 10.84 0.86 -20.57
C LYS A 201 10.32 1.54 -21.83
N ARG A 202 9.02 1.87 -21.87
CA ARG A 202 8.36 2.47 -23.04
C ARG A 202 8.71 3.95 -23.24
N LYS A 203 8.71 4.74 -22.17
CA LYS A 203 8.99 6.18 -22.25
C LYS A 203 10.49 6.48 -22.40
N GLY A 204 11.37 5.58 -21.97
CA GLY A 204 12.79 5.85 -21.95
C GLY A 204 13.17 6.89 -20.89
N VAL A 205 14.38 7.45 -21.04
CA VAL A 205 15.01 8.34 -20.06
C VAL A 205 14.59 9.80 -20.21
N LEU A 206 14.03 10.16 -21.38
CA LEU A 206 13.66 11.52 -21.78
C LEU A 206 12.17 11.81 -21.53
#